data_AF-W3AQ52-F1
#
_entry.id   AF-W3AQ52-F1
#
_cell.length_a   1.000
_cell.length_b   1.000
_cell.length_c   1.000
_cell.angle_alpha   90.00
_cell.angle_beta   90.00
_cell.angle_gamma   90.00
#
_symmetry.space_group_name_H-M   'P 1'
#
loop_
_entity.id
_entity.type
_entity.pdbx_description
1 polymer ?
#
loop_
_entity_poly.entity_id
_entity_poly.type
_entity_poly.pdbx_seq_one_letter_code
_entity_poly.pdbx_strand_id
1 'polypeptide(L)'
;MLRAMDSGVAGLRAHQNKLDVISNNIANVNTFGFKAQTFSFKDTMYQTTVASSQGNTATTATTTTAKGSEVSGGLNASQYGYGSLTGSIATDFTSSTPTFLGGFSACVNGAGFFVTSASNDERGVLANNKTANADMSAVTSAMKNANFAYTRVGQFSVDSNGYIVDSNGNFVYGFRPDTYTDPSYYGGTEAGEQKIYALRAPNTNVVIKEVTATDPGKVSTKAEDYTGTGIQLKSVEIGNDGVIKAVVEAKKSASDTSTTETTIIIGKVAVASFQNQGGLTKAGNNTFNAKSGDNTGAVCASEPATGATPSLMAGYVEGSNTDLAKEFSDMITTQRGFQANSKIITVSDEILQELVNMKR
;
A
#
# COMPACT_ATOMS: atom_id res chain seq x y z
N MET A 1 35.12 -27.15 -8.43
CA MET A 1 35.46 -25.85 -7.82
C MET A 1 34.67 -24.70 -8.44
N LEU A 2 34.56 -24.61 -9.78
CA LEU A 2 33.73 -23.59 -10.45
C LEU A 2 32.29 -23.50 -9.89
N ARG A 3 31.61 -24.65 -9.72
CA ARG A 3 30.25 -24.73 -9.16
C ARG A 3 30.12 -24.26 -7.71
N ALA A 4 31.18 -24.43 -6.92
CA ALA A 4 31.20 -23.96 -5.53
C ALA A 4 31.37 -22.44 -5.47
N MET A 5 32.19 -21.88 -6.37
CA MET A 5 32.30 -20.43 -6.54
C MET A 5 31.00 -19.81 -7.06
N ASP A 6 30.32 -20.43 -8.03
CA ASP A 6 29.05 -19.93 -8.55
C ASP A 6 27.96 -19.87 -7.45
N SER A 7 27.89 -20.93 -6.62
CA SER A 7 26.99 -20.98 -5.46
C SER A 7 27.35 -19.93 -4.39
N GLY A 8 28.63 -19.75 -4.11
CA GLY A 8 29.13 -18.72 -3.17
C GLY A 8 28.84 -17.29 -3.65
N VAL A 9 29.03 -17.00 -4.94
CA VAL A 9 28.76 -15.69 -5.54
C VAL A 9 27.25 -15.41 -5.59
N ALA A 10 26.43 -16.41 -5.93
CA ALA A 10 24.96 -16.28 -5.91
C ALA A 10 24.46 -15.93 -4.50
N GLY A 11 24.94 -16.66 -3.48
CA GLY A 11 24.63 -16.39 -2.09
C GLY A 11 25.11 -15.02 -1.61
N LEU A 12 26.31 -14.59 -2.03
CA LEU A 12 26.86 -13.28 -1.67
C LEU A 12 26.00 -12.12 -2.21
N ARG A 13 25.54 -12.21 -3.47
CA ARG A 13 24.60 -11.24 -4.05
C ARG A 13 23.25 -11.25 -3.33
N ALA A 14 22.72 -12.42 -2.98
CA ALA A 14 21.45 -12.52 -2.27
C ALA A 14 21.54 -11.90 -0.86
N HIS A 15 22.63 -12.14 -0.13
CA HIS A 15 22.86 -11.48 1.17
C HIS A 15 23.05 -9.97 1.04
N GLN A 16 23.72 -9.48 -0.01
CA GLN A 16 23.83 -8.04 -0.27
C GLN A 16 22.45 -7.41 -0.49
N ASN A 17 21.62 -7.99 -1.35
CA ASN A 17 20.26 -7.48 -1.59
C ASN A 17 19.41 -7.49 -0.30
N LYS A 18 19.56 -8.52 0.55
CA LYS A 18 18.88 -8.56 1.86
C LYS A 18 19.39 -7.44 2.79
N LEU A 19 20.70 -7.18 2.83
CA LEU A 19 21.27 -6.07 3.61
C LEU A 19 20.75 -4.72 3.12
N ASP A 20 20.60 -4.52 1.80
CA ASP A 20 20.09 -3.28 1.24
C ASP A 20 18.62 -3.05 1.65
N VAL A 21 17.79 -4.11 1.65
CA VAL A 21 16.40 -4.06 2.12
C VAL A 21 16.32 -3.70 3.61
N ILE A 22 17.10 -4.38 4.47
CA ILE A 22 17.13 -4.10 5.91
C ILE A 22 17.61 -2.67 6.18
N SER A 23 18.64 -2.23 5.47
CA SER A 23 19.19 -0.87 5.61
C SER A 23 18.15 0.18 5.24
N ASN A 24 17.36 -0.06 4.19
CA ASN A 24 16.27 0.81 3.79
C ASN A 24 15.14 0.84 4.84
N ASN A 25 14.79 -0.30 5.43
CA ASN A 25 13.81 -0.35 6.52
C ASN A 25 14.26 0.49 7.71
N ILE A 26 15.50 0.29 8.19
CA ILE A 26 16.05 1.02 9.34
C ILE A 26 16.10 2.53 9.08
N ALA A 27 16.51 2.95 7.87
CA ALA A 27 16.57 4.36 7.51
C ALA A 27 15.19 5.04 7.56
N ASN A 28 14.11 4.28 7.34
CA ASN A 28 12.74 4.78 7.30
C ASN A 28 11.91 4.42 8.53
N VAL A 29 12.54 4.13 9.67
CA VAL A 29 11.83 3.81 10.93
C VAL A 29 10.97 4.97 11.43
N ASN A 30 11.41 6.22 11.26
CA ASN A 30 10.67 7.41 11.72
C ASN A 30 9.81 8.03 10.63
N THR A 31 9.78 7.43 9.44
CA THR A 31 9.02 7.93 8.31
C THR A 31 7.54 7.54 8.48
N PHE A 32 6.65 8.53 8.53
CA PHE A 32 5.21 8.29 8.60
C PHE A 32 4.70 7.52 7.37
N GLY A 33 3.78 6.58 7.60
CA GLY A 33 3.17 5.74 6.57
C GLY A 33 4.14 4.82 5.82
N PHE A 34 5.39 4.67 6.27
CA PHE A 34 6.33 3.75 5.66
C PHE A 34 5.94 2.29 5.90
N LYS A 35 6.07 1.49 4.84
CA LYS A 35 5.84 0.05 4.86
C LYS A 35 7.14 -0.70 4.59
N ALA A 36 7.58 -1.44 5.60
CA ALA A 36 8.77 -2.26 5.60
C ALA A 36 8.71 -3.31 4.48
N GLN A 37 9.88 -3.65 3.96
CA GLN A 37 10.02 -4.68 2.94
C GLN A 37 10.65 -5.93 3.55
N THR A 38 10.07 -7.08 3.22
CA THR A 38 10.60 -8.39 3.61
C THR A 38 11.31 -9.02 2.42
N PHE A 39 12.49 -9.57 2.66
CA PHE A 39 13.27 -10.32 1.68
C PHE A 39 13.14 -11.83 1.92
N SER A 40 12.82 -12.58 0.88
CA SER A 40 12.85 -14.06 0.91
C SER A 40 13.98 -14.61 0.05
N PHE A 41 14.64 -15.67 0.53
CA PHE A 41 15.57 -16.45 -0.27
C PHE A 41 14.80 -17.48 -1.09
N LYS A 42 15.28 -17.76 -2.29
CA LYS A 42 14.83 -18.90 -3.10
C LYS A 42 16.02 -19.75 -3.45
N ASP A 43 15.89 -21.07 -3.36
CA ASP A 43 16.94 -21.97 -3.84
C ASP A 43 17.00 -21.99 -5.37
N THR A 44 18.14 -22.43 -5.89
CA THR A 44 18.39 -22.58 -7.32
C THR A 44 18.01 -23.97 -7.81
N MET A 45 18.18 -24.21 -9.11
CA MET A 45 18.04 -25.56 -9.68
C MET A 45 18.97 -26.57 -8.96
N TYR A 46 18.52 -27.82 -8.93
CA TYR A 46 19.32 -28.95 -8.43
C TYR A 46 19.80 -29.79 -9.60
N GLN A 47 21.05 -30.25 -9.55
CA GLN A 47 21.55 -31.28 -10.46
C GLN A 47 21.55 -32.64 -9.76
N THR A 48 20.76 -33.56 -10.29
CA THR A 48 20.73 -34.96 -9.84
C THR A 48 21.94 -35.73 -10.39
N THR A 49 22.73 -36.31 -9.48
CA THR A 49 23.90 -37.15 -9.82
C THR A 49 23.56 -38.63 -9.78
N VAL A 50 22.68 -39.03 -8.84
CA VAL A 50 22.09 -40.37 -8.81
C VAL A 50 20.59 -40.19 -8.63
N ALA A 51 19.80 -40.74 -9.54
CA ALA A 51 18.35 -40.76 -9.39
C ALA A 51 17.97 -41.73 -8.28
N SER A 52 16.95 -41.39 -7.48
CA SER A 52 16.43 -42.32 -6.49
C SER A 52 15.87 -43.56 -7.19
N SER A 53 16.19 -44.75 -6.68
CA SER A 53 15.60 -46.01 -7.15
C SER A 53 14.64 -46.55 -6.10
N GLN A 54 13.53 -47.13 -6.55
CA GLN A 54 12.65 -47.87 -5.66
C GLN A 54 13.35 -49.17 -5.23
N GLY A 55 13.24 -49.52 -3.95
CA GLY A 55 13.69 -50.82 -3.45
C GLY A 55 12.84 -51.95 -4.04
N ASN A 56 13.49 -53.01 -4.51
CA ASN A 56 12.79 -54.14 -5.10
C ASN A 56 12.23 -55.02 -3.97
N THR A 57 10.93 -54.93 -3.72
CA THR A 57 10.22 -55.89 -2.85
C THR A 57 9.68 -57.00 -3.74
N ALA A 58 10.38 -58.13 -3.78
CA ALA A 58 9.90 -59.33 -4.46
C ALA A 58 8.64 -59.88 -3.77
N THR A 59 7.47 -59.35 -4.13
CA THR A 59 6.20 -60.06 -3.90
C THR A 59 6.01 -61.08 -5.02
N THR A 60 6.63 -62.25 -4.86
CA THR A 60 5.98 -63.57 -4.94
C THR A 60 7.07 -64.63 -4.87
N ALA A 61 7.09 -65.35 -3.74
CA ALA A 61 7.76 -66.62 -3.64
C ALA A 61 7.15 -67.59 -4.65
N THR A 62 7.88 -67.91 -5.73
CA THR A 62 7.82 -69.28 -6.28
C THR A 62 9.08 -69.61 -7.07
N THR A 63 9.83 -70.53 -6.47
CA THR A 63 10.70 -71.54 -7.08
C THR A 63 12.05 -71.13 -7.67
N THR A 64 13.04 -71.29 -6.78
CA THR A 64 14.23 -72.15 -6.93
C THR A 64 15.42 -71.67 -7.77
N THR A 65 16.48 -71.38 -7.01
CA THR A 65 17.89 -71.70 -7.28
C THR A 65 18.75 -70.61 -7.93
N ALA A 66 19.23 -69.66 -7.11
CA ALA A 66 20.65 -69.31 -7.01
C ALA A 66 20.88 -68.38 -5.79
N LYS A 67 22.05 -68.52 -5.15
CA LYS A 67 22.44 -67.85 -3.90
C LYS A 67 22.62 -66.33 -4.08
N GLY A 68 21.89 -65.52 -3.32
CA GLY A 68 22.22 -64.11 -3.04
C GLY A 68 21.02 -63.17 -2.94
N SER A 69 20.56 -62.90 -1.71
CA SER A 69 19.65 -61.83 -1.26
C SER A 69 18.97 -60.95 -2.35
N GLU A 70 17.77 -61.31 -2.78
CA GLU A 70 16.92 -60.51 -3.69
C GLU A 70 16.00 -59.51 -2.95
N VAL A 71 16.50 -58.88 -1.88
CA VAL A 71 15.87 -57.71 -1.25
C VAL A 71 16.89 -56.59 -1.29
N SER A 72 17.01 -55.95 -2.45
CA SER A 72 17.86 -54.77 -2.60
C SER A 72 17.08 -53.52 -2.18
N GLY A 73 17.61 -52.80 -1.18
CA GLY A 73 17.09 -51.50 -0.78
C GLY A 73 17.22 -50.47 -1.92
N GLY A 74 16.27 -49.53 -1.98
CA GLY A 74 16.33 -48.42 -2.92
C GLY A 74 17.51 -47.49 -2.61
N LEU A 75 18.03 -46.80 -3.62
CA LEU A 75 19.04 -45.76 -3.44
C LEU A 75 18.36 -44.40 -3.26
N ASN A 76 18.87 -43.59 -2.34
CA ASN A 76 18.43 -42.20 -2.19
C ASN A 76 18.96 -41.34 -3.34
N ALA A 77 18.17 -40.37 -3.78
CA ALA A 77 18.62 -39.40 -4.77
C ALA A 77 19.78 -38.58 -4.19
N SER A 78 20.87 -38.46 -4.96
CA SER A 78 22.00 -37.59 -4.62
C SER A 78 21.97 -36.37 -5.54
N GLN A 79 21.76 -35.20 -4.96
CA GLN A 79 21.63 -33.93 -5.69
C GLN A 79 22.56 -32.86 -5.10
N TYR A 80 23.04 -31.97 -5.96
CA TYR A 80 23.77 -30.78 -5.56
C TYR A 80 23.01 -29.54 -6.05
N GLY A 81 22.88 -28.52 -5.20
CA GLY A 81 22.25 -27.24 -5.53
C GLY A 81 23.27 -26.19 -5.99
N TYR A 82 22.83 -25.22 -6.81
CA TYR A 82 23.65 -24.11 -7.29
C TYR A 82 23.61 -22.87 -6.37
N GLY A 83 23.25 -23.04 -5.09
CA GLY A 83 23.17 -21.96 -4.09
C GLY A 83 21.78 -21.33 -3.97
N SER A 84 21.74 -20.09 -3.49
CA SER A 84 20.50 -19.32 -3.27
C SER A 84 20.47 -18.05 -4.13
N LEU A 85 19.27 -17.70 -4.58
CA LEU A 85 18.95 -16.46 -5.29
C LEU A 85 18.05 -15.58 -4.42
N THR A 86 17.90 -14.33 -4.87
CA THR A 86 16.85 -13.43 -4.38
C THR A 86 15.49 -13.98 -4.80
N GLY A 87 14.64 -14.29 -3.82
CA GLY A 87 13.29 -14.82 -4.06
C GLY A 87 12.30 -13.71 -4.39
N SER A 88 11.92 -12.94 -3.39
CA SER A 88 11.03 -11.78 -3.54
C SER A 88 11.37 -10.69 -2.52
N ILE A 89 11.10 -9.44 -2.90
CA ILE A 89 11.09 -8.29 -2.01
C ILE A 89 9.65 -7.80 -1.95
N ALA A 90 8.93 -8.15 -0.88
CA ALA A 90 7.52 -7.82 -0.72
C ALA A 90 7.35 -6.70 0.32
N THR A 91 6.42 -5.79 0.08
CA THR A 91 6.05 -4.76 1.08
C THR A 91 5.05 -5.33 2.06
N ASP A 92 5.28 -5.16 3.35
CA ASP A 92 4.37 -5.56 4.41
C ASP A 92 3.36 -4.43 4.68
N PHE A 93 2.07 -4.69 4.40
CA PHE A 93 0.98 -3.73 4.58
C PHE A 93 0.23 -3.87 5.90
N THR A 94 0.77 -4.63 6.86
CA THR A 94 0.26 -4.63 8.24
C THR A 94 0.21 -3.20 8.80
N SER A 95 -0.84 -2.90 9.56
CA SER A 95 -1.02 -1.59 10.19
C SER A 95 -0.02 -1.40 11.33
N SER A 96 0.60 -0.23 11.42
CA SER A 96 1.46 0.14 12.56
C SER A 96 0.65 0.81 13.67
N THR A 97 1.29 1.06 14.81
CA THR A 97 0.72 1.86 15.89
C THR A 97 0.56 3.32 15.45
N PRO A 98 -0.65 3.89 15.50
CA PRO A 98 -0.86 5.29 15.15
C PRO A 98 -0.31 6.20 16.25
N THR A 99 0.30 7.31 15.84
CA THR A 99 0.79 8.35 16.75
C THR A 99 -0.11 9.58 16.65
N PHE A 100 -0.46 10.18 17.79
CA PHE A 100 -1.27 11.40 17.80
C PHE A 100 -0.42 12.61 17.41
N LEU A 101 -0.84 13.32 16.36
CA LEU A 101 -0.22 14.57 15.89
C LEU A 101 -1.12 15.78 16.18
N GLY A 102 -2.44 15.58 16.28
CA GLY A 102 -3.43 16.63 16.39
C GLY A 102 -3.67 17.37 15.06
N GLY A 103 -4.66 18.26 15.07
CA GLY A 103 -5.02 19.07 13.90
C GLY A 103 -5.63 18.29 12.74
N PHE A 104 -5.42 18.78 11.52
CA PHE A 104 -5.99 18.23 10.29
C PHE A 104 -5.14 17.05 9.78
N SER A 105 -5.23 15.92 10.47
CA SER A 105 -4.57 14.67 10.10
C SER A 105 -5.46 13.49 10.40
N ALA A 106 -5.30 12.38 9.66
CA ALA A 106 -6.00 11.14 9.93
C ALA A 106 -5.17 9.94 9.51
N CYS A 107 -5.36 8.80 10.20
CA CYS A 107 -4.85 7.52 9.72
C CYS A 107 -6.00 6.56 9.42
N VAL A 108 -5.79 5.68 8.45
CA VAL A 108 -6.75 4.62 8.10
C VAL A 108 -6.60 3.48 9.09
N ASN A 109 -7.66 3.14 9.81
CA ASN A 109 -7.71 1.97 10.69
C ASN A 109 -8.14 0.73 9.90
N GLY A 110 -7.15 0.00 9.36
CA GLY A 110 -7.34 -1.24 8.64
C GLY A 110 -6.71 -1.25 7.24
N ALA A 111 -7.29 -2.04 6.34
CA ALA A 111 -6.81 -2.20 4.97
C ALA A 111 -7.43 -1.11 4.06
N GLY A 112 -6.69 -0.04 3.81
CA GLY A 112 -7.11 1.01 2.88
C GLY A 112 -6.06 2.10 2.70
N PHE A 113 -6.17 2.88 1.63
CA PHE A 113 -5.24 3.95 1.28
C PHE A 113 -6.00 5.23 0.95
N PHE A 114 -5.42 6.37 1.27
CA PHE A 114 -5.89 7.65 0.76
C PHE A 114 -5.58 7.77 -0.72
N VAL A 115 -6.51 8.35 -1.48
CA VAL A 115 -6.36 8.57 -2.92
C VAL A 115 -5.89 10.01 -3.13
N THR A 116 -4.78 10.16 -3.83
CA THR A 116 -4.19 11.46 -4.17
C THR A 116 -3.82 11.51 -5.65
N SER A 117 -3.78 12.70 -6.24
CA SER A 117 -3.23 12.90 -7.59
C SER A 117 -2.52 14.23 -7.70
N ALA A 118 -1.50 14.31 -8.56
CA ALA A 118 -0.83 15.55 -8.89
C ALA A 118 -1.70 16.48 -9.77
N SER A 119 -2.70 15.95 -10.48
CA SER A 119 -3.63 16.74 -11.29
C SER A 119 -4.97 16.90 -10.59
N ASN A 120 -5.58 18.07 -10.74
CA ASN A 120 -6.94 18.35 -10.30
C ASN A 120 -7.94 17.99 -11.42
N ASP A 121 -8.24 16.71 -11.60
CA ASP A 121 -9.27 16.32 -12.57
C ASP A 121 -10.67 16.69 -12.05
N GLU A 122 -11.29 17.67 -12.68
CA GLU A 122 -12.63 18.16 -12.36
C GLU A 122 -13.74 17.21 -12.87
N ARG A 123 -13.44 16.25 -13.75
CA ARG A 123 -14.44 15.38 -14.38
C ARG A 123 -15.00 14.30 -13.45
N GLY A 124 -14.36 14.08 -12.30
CA GLY A 124 -14.74 13.06 -11.34
C GLY A 124 -14.43 11.65 -11.83
N VAL A 125 -13.80 10.84 -11.00
CA VAL A 125 -13.45 9.45 -11.36
C VAL A 125 -14.41 8.50 -10.67
N LEU A 126 -14.94 7.52 -11.41
CA LEU A 126 -15.80 6.49 -10.85
C LEU A 126 -15.02 5.66 -9.82
N ALA A 127 -15.47 5.71 -8.57
CA ALA A 127 -14.79 5.13 -7.41
C ALA A 127 -15.52 3.91 -6.84
N ASN A 128 -16.85 3.90 -6.91
CA ASN A 128 -17.66 2.77 -6.48
C ASN A 128 -19.00 2.74 -7.24
N ASN A 129 -19.62 1.57 -7.30
CA ASN A 129 -20.97 1.41 -7.79
C ASN A 129 -21.76 0.64 -6.71
N LYS A 130 -22.72 1.31 -6.07
CA LYS A 130 -23.49 0.77 -4.95
C LYS A 130 -24.61 -0.18 -5.40
N THR A 131 -24.79 -0.38 -6.70
CA THR A 131 -25.79 -1.29 -7.26
C THR A 131 -25.37 -2.75 -7.06
N ALA A 132 -26.31 -3.63 -6.71
CA ALA A 132 -26.09 -5.05 -6.39
C ALA A 132 -25.51 -5.92 -7.54
N ASN A 133 -25.24 -5.34 -8.71
CA ASN A 133 -24.66 -5.98 -9.89
C ASN A 133 -23.60 -5.06 -10.53
N ALA A 134 -22.75 -4.48 -9.68
CA ALA A 134 -21.72 -3.53 -10.09
C ALA A 134 -20.69 -4.19 -11.02
N ASP A 135 -20.55 -3.66 -12.24
CA ASP A 135 -19.39 -3.92 -13.10
C ASP A 135 -18.12 -3.37 -12.43
N MET A 136 -17.57 -4.14 -11.49
CA MET A 136 -16.33 -3.81 -10.77
C MET A 136 -15.15 -3.61 -11.74
N SER A 137 -15.26 -4.18 -12.95
CA SER A 137 -14.34 -3.97 -14.07
C SER A 137 -14.29 -2.50 -14.52
N ALA A 138 -15.43 -1.81 -14.61
CA ALA A 138 -15.49 -0.40 -15.02
C ALA A 138 -14.91 0.53 -13.94
N VAL A 139 -15.26 0.27 -12.67
CA VAL A 139 -14.70 0.99 -11.52
C VAL A 139 -13.18 0.81 -11.46
N THR A 140 -12.71 -0.43 -11.57
CA THR A 140 -11.28 -0.75 -11.56
C THR A 140 -10.55 -0.08 -12.73
N SER A 141 -11.16 -0.06 -13.92
CA SER A 141 -10.59 0.59 -15.10
C SER A 141 -10.49 2.10 -14.91
N ALA A 142 -11.53 2.74 -14.36
CA ALA A 142 -11.52 4.17 -14.07
C ALA A 142 -10.42 4.54 -13.06
N MET A 143 -10.34 3.81 -11.94
CA MET A 143 -9.34 4.06 -10.90
C MET A 143 -7.90 3.80 -11.36
N LYS A 144 -7.66 2.80 -12.21
CA LYS A 144 -6.32 2.49 -12.74
C LYS A 144 -5.89 3.43 -13.88
N ASN A 145 -6.82 3.98 -14.65
CA ASN A 145 -6.51 4.91 -15.75
C ASN A 145 -6.30 6.36 -15.26
N ALA A 146 -6.86 6.72 -14.10
CA ALA A 146 -6.78 8.07 -13.55
C ALA A 146 -5.42 8.45 -12.93
N ASN A 147 -4.38 7.60 -13.06
CA ASN A 147 -3.02 7.84 -12.55
C ASN A 147 -2.97 8.31 -11.08
N PHE A 148 -3.76 7.68 -10.21
CA PHE A 148 -3.75 7.98 -8.79
C PHE A 148 -2.51 7.47 -8.06
N ALA A 149 -2.06 8.28 -7.10
CA ALA A 149 -1.11 7.92 -6.07
C ALA A 149 -1.88 7.58 -4.78
N TYR A 150 -1.59 6.40 -4.24
CA TYR A 150 -2.21 5.87 -3.04
C TYR A 150 -1.23 6.01 -1.87
N THR A 151 -1.66 6.58 -0.76
CA THR A 151 -0.78 6.77 0.40
C THR A 151 -1.45 6.34 1.71
N ARG A 152 -0.62 5.96 2.67
CA ARG A 152 -1.03 5.73 4.07
C ARG A 152 -0.82 6.97 4.94
N VAL A 153 -0.06 7.95 4.46
CA VAL A 153 0.19 9.20 5.17
C VAL A 153 -1.04 10.07 5.06
N GLY A 154 -1.67 10.39 6.19
CA GLY A 154 -2.78 11.35 6.21
C GLY A 154 -2.44 12.61 6.98
N GLN A 155 -1.29 13.20 6.67
CA GLN A 155 -0.98 14.56 7.04
C GLN A 155 -1.45 15.47 5.91
N PHE A 156 -2.50 16.23 6.18
CA PHE A 156 -3.15 17.07 5.18
C PHE A 156 -2.99 18.55 5.53
N SER A 157 -3.01 19.38 4.49
CA SER A 157 -3.05 20.83 4.62
C SER A 157 -4.00 21.41 3.58
N VAL A 158 -4.35 22.69 3.73
CA VAL A 158 -5.21 23.40 2.79
C VAL A 158 -4.36 24.41 2.05
N ASP A 159 -4.46 24.42 0.72
CA ASP A 159 -3.76 25.40 -0.11
C ASP A 159 -4.50 26.75 -0.15
N SER A 160 -3.88 27.76 -0.75
CA SER A 160 -4.50 29.10 -0.90
C SER A 160 -5.76 29.11 -1.77
N ASN A 161 -5.99 28.07 -2.58
CA ASN A 161 -7.15 27.93 -3.46
C ASN A 161 -8.28 27.13 -2.78
N GLY A 162 -8.08 26.70 -1.53
CA GLY A 162 -9.02 25.93 -0.74
C GLY A 162 -8.99 24.43 -1.02
N TYR A 163 -8.06 23.91 -1.83
CA TYR A 163 -7.89 22.48 -2.03
C TYR A 163 -7.19 21.85 -0.83
N ILE A 164 -7.57 20.60 -0.60
CA ILE A 164 -6.91 19.75 0.39
C ILE A 164 -5.75 19.06 -0.31
N VAL A 165 -4.55 19.29 0.19
CA VAL A 165 -3.32 18.72 -0.35
C VAL A 165 -2.59 17.89 0.72
N ASP A 166 -1.88 16.86 0.27
CA ASP A 166 -0.94 16.13 1.11
C ASP A 166 0.33 16.97 1.37
N SER A 167 1.25 16.46 2.21
CA SER A 167 2.54 17.10 2.45
C SER A 167 3.45 17.21 1.21
N ASN A 168 3.13 16.51 0.11
CA ASN A 168 3.87 16.54 -1.14
C ASN A 168 3.25 17.51 -2.16
N GLY A 169 2.12 18.16 -1.84
CA GLY A 169 1.38 19.03 -2.75
C GLY A 169 0.45 18.29 -3.72
N ASN A 170 0.20 16.99 -3.55
CA ASN A 170 -0.80 16.26 -4.31
C ASN A 170 -2.20 16.55 -3.75
N PHE A 171 -3.19 16.66 -4.64
CA PHE A 171 -4.58 16.85 -4.26
C PHE A 171 -5.17 15.58 -3.67
N VAL A 172 -5.86 15.72 -2.53
CA VAL A 172 -6.58 14.63 -1.88
C VAL A 172 -7.96 14.47 -2.51
N TYR A 173 -8.28 13.24 -2.89
CA TYR A 173 -9.55 12.90 -3.50
C TYR A 173 -10.55 12.41 -2.48
N GLY A 174 -11.81 12.73 -2.72
CA GLY A 174 -12.92 12.34 -1.88
C GLY A 174 -14.26 12.54 -2.55
N PHE A 175 -15.29 12.24 -1.79
CA PHE A 175 -16.68 12.36 -2.21
C PHE A 175 -17.21 13.72 -1.78
N ARG A 176 -17.65 14.52 -2.75
CA ARG A 176 -18.28 15.83 -2.49
C ARG A 176 -19.69 15.63 -1.91
N PRO A 177 -20.11 16.44 -0.93
CA PRO A 177 -21.43 16.35 -0.35
C PRO A 177 -22.48 16.98 -1.27
N ASP A 178 -23.72 16.50 -1.21
CA ASP A 178 -24.87 17.12 -1.91
C ASP A 178 -25.24 18.49 -1.29
N THR A 179 -25.07 18.65 0.03
CA THR A 179 -25.33 19.91 0.76
C THR A 179 -24.25 20.18 1.82
N TYR A 180 -24.05 21.46 2.18
CA TYR A 180 -22.94 21.85 3.07
C TYR A 180 -23.20 21.67 4.57
N THR A 181 -24.45 21.59 5.03
CA THR A 181 -24.75 21.51 6.48
C THR A 181 -25.24 20.14 6.91
N ASP A 182 -26.06 19.48 6.08
CA ASP A 182 -26.66 18.16 6.38
C ASP A 182 -26.74 17.29 5.10
N PRO A 183 -25.59 16.82 4.59
CA PRO A 183 -25.55 15.99 3.40
C PRO A 183 -26.17 14.62 3.65
N SER A 184 -27.08 14.22 2.75
CA SER A 184 -27.66 12.88 2.73
C SER A 184 -26.82 11.90 1.89
N TYR A 185 -26.07 12.40 0.89
CA TYR A 185 -25.21 11.60 0.01
C TYR A 185 -23.86 12.27 -0.22
N TYR A 186 -22.87 11.45 -0.55
CA TYR A 186 -21.54 11.89 -0.93
C TYR A 186 -21.14 11.29 -2.29
N GLY A 187 -20.75 12.15 -3.24
CA GLY A 187 -20.16 11.77 -4.54
C GLY A 187 -21.12 11.13 -5.54
N GLY A 188 -22.43 11.14 -5.29
CA GLY A 188 -23.44 10.58 -6.19
C GLY A 188 -24.84 10.57 -5.58
N THR A 189 -25.82 10.01 -6.29
CA THR A 189 -27.20 9.80 -5.83
C THR A 189 -27.34 8.54 -4.97
N GLU A 190 -28.42 8.46 -4.17
CA GLU A 190 -28.71 7.46 -3.13
C GLU A 190 -28.50 5.97 -3.51
N ALA A 191 -28.62 5.64 -4.80
CA ALA A 191 -28.46 4.28 -5.36
C ALA A 191 -27.56 4.22 -6.61
N GLY A 192 -26.73 5.25 -6.85
CA GLY A 192 -26.01 5.45 -8.11
C GLY A 192 -24.49 5.21 -8.07
N GLU A 193 -23.85 5.59 -9.17
CA GLU A 193 -22.39 5.67 -9.31
C GLU A 193 -21.81 6.70 -8.33
N GLN A 194 -20.83 6.30 -7.53
CA GLN A 194 -20.09 7.21 -6.67
C GLN A 194 -18.80 7.64 -7.35
N LYS A 195 -18.64 8.96 -7.55
CA LYS A 195 -17.46 9.57 -8.14
C LYS A 195 -16.65 10.32 -7.09
N ILE A 196 -15.33 10.25 -7.22
CA ILE A 196 -14.38 11.01 -6.41
C ILE A 196 -13.87 12.22 -7.18
N TYR A 197 -13.69 13.32 -6.45
CA TYR A 197 -13.18 14.59 -6.95
C TYR A 197 -12.07 15.08 -6.02
N ALA A 198 -11.20 15.97 -6.52
CA ALA A 198 -10.31 16.71 -5.64
C ALA A 198 -11.14 17.54 -4.64
N LEU A 199 -10.88 17.32 -3.35
CA LEU A 199 -11.60 17.99 -2.27
C LEU A 199 -11.16 19.45 -2.20
N ARG A 200 -12.14 20.34 -2.20
CA ARG A 200 -11.93 21.78 -2.23
C ARG A 200 -13.01 22.52 -1.44
N ALA A 201 -12.62 23.55 -0.71
CA ALA A 201 -13.52 24.52 -0.15
C ALA A 201 -14.37 25.19 -1.26
N PRO A 202 -15.66 25.45 -1.00
CA PRO A 202 -16.51 26.16 -1.96
C PRO A 202 -16.05 27.61 -2.18
N ASN A 203 -16.28 28.13 -3.39
CA ASN A 203 -15.97 29.53 -3.76
C ASN A 203 -17.12 30.50 -3.41
N THR A 204 -18.35 30.01 -3.32
CA THR A 204 -19.50 30.87 -3.02
C THR A 204 -19.52 31.27 -1.56
N ASN A 205 -19.68 32.58 -1.29
CA ASN A 205 -20.14 33.06 0.02
C ASN A 205 -21.29 32.15 0.44
N VAL A 206 -21.10 31.38 1.50
CA VAL A 206 -22.14 30.50 2.05
C VAL A 206 -23.25 31.41 2.54
N VAL A 207 -24.25 31.67 1.71
CA VAL A 207 -25.43 32.43 2.13
C VAL A 207 -26.28 31.47 2.93
N ILE A 208 -26.39 31.72 4.24
CA ILE A 208 -27.35 31.06 5.10
C ILE A 208 -28.74 31.44 4.57
N LYS A 209 -29.36 30.58 3.75
CA LYS A 209 -30.78 30.76 3.45
C LYS A 209 -31.54 30.52 4.75
N GLU A 210 -32.20 31.56 5.26
CA GLU A 210 -33.18 31.41 6.33
C GLU A 210 -34.19 30.31 5.96
N VAL A 211 -34.52 29.48 6.95
CA VAL A 211 -35.51 28.41 6.89
C VAL A 211 -36.81 28.98 6.32
N THR A 212 -37.16 28.63 5.09
CA THR A 212 -38.51 28.87 4.60
C THR A 212 -39.41 27.77 5.17
N ALA A 213 -40.56 28.16 5.72
CA ALA A 213 -41.45 27.35 6.57
C ALA A 213 -42.07 26.09 5.95
N THR A 214 -41.63 25.65 4.77
CA THR A 214 -42.24 24.54 4.02
C THR A 214 -41.56 23.18 4.26
N ASP A 215 -40.31 23.16 4.75
CA ASP A 215 -39.61 21.93 5.16
C ASP A 215 -38.79 22.17 6.44
N PRO A 216 -39.24 21.73 7.62
CA PRO A 216 -38.48 21.87 8.86
C PRO A 216 -37.30 20.87 8.83
N GLY A 217 -36.11 21.36 8.52
CA GLY A 217 -34.86 20.63 8.77
C GLY A 217 -33.93 20.37 7.57
N LYS A 218 -34.09 21.03 6.43
CA LYS A 218 -33.12 20.92 5.32
C LYS A 218 -32.70 22.30 4.78
N VAL A 219 -31.46 22.69 5.05
CA VAL A 219 -30.82 23.85 4.41
C VAL A 219 -30.41 23.44 2.99
N SER A 220 -31.30 23.65 2.01
CA SER A 220 -30.96 23.46 0.59
C SER A 220 -30.17 24.67 0.08
N THR A 221 -28.85 24.55 0.14
CA THR A 221 -27.93 25.37 -0.67
C THR A 221 -27.70 24.63 -1.98
N LYS A 222 -27.88 25.35 -3.09
CA LYS A 222 -27.74 24.83 -4.45
C LYS A 222 -26.30 24.33 -4.68
N ALA A 223 -26.16 23.20 -5.37
CA ALA A 223 -24.94 22.67 -5.97
C ALA A 223 -24.05 23.77 -6.58
N GLU A 224 -22.80 23.91 -6.10
CA GLU A 224 -21.58 23.48 -6.81
C GLU A 224 -20.87 24.61 -7.58
N ASP A 225 -20.34 25.62 -6.88
CA ASP A 225 -19.24 26.42 -7.44
C ASP A 225 -17.94 26.00 -6.75
N TYR A 226 -17.45 24.82 -7.15
CA TYR A 226 -16.11 24.33 -6.80
C TYR A 226 -15.04 24.85 -7.78
N THR A 227 -15.37 25.81 -8.63
CA THR A 227 -14.45 26.50 -9.56
C THR A 227 -14.13 27.90 -9.02
N GLY A 228 -12.91 28.43 -9.23
CA GLY A 228 -12.47 29.77 -8.79
C GLY A 228 -11.56 29.80 -7.55
N THR A 229 -11.51 30.90 -6.80
CA THR A 229 -10.69 31.06 -5.56
C THR A 229 -11.45 30.55 -4.34
N GLY A 230 -10.79 29.94 -3.36
CA GLY A 230 -11.49 29.32 -2.21
C GLY A 230 -11.84 30.34 -1.15
N ILE A 231 -12.91 30.11 -0.37
CA ILE A 231 -13.08 30.85 0.88
C ILE A 231 -11.91 30.50 1.82
N GLN A 232 -11.38 31.51 2.53
CA GLN A 232 -10.38 31.27 3.56
C GLN A 232 -11.03 30.49 4.71
N LEU A 233 -10.51 29.30 4.97
CA LEU A 233 -10.95 28.44 6.06
C LEU A 233 -10.24 28.86 7.35
N LYS A 234 -10.99 29.02 8.44
CA LYS A 234 -10.42 29.39 9.75
C LYS A 234 -9.86 28.16 10.48
N SER A 235 -10.59 27.06 10.42
CA SER A 235 -10.14 25.75 10.87
C SER A 235 -10.74 24.66 10.00
N VAL A 236 -10.01 23.55 9.86
CA VAL A 236 -10.45 22.35 9.18
C VAL A 236 -10.17 21.16 10.07
N GLU A 237 -11.16 20.30 10.21
CA GLU A 237 -11.09 19.08 11.01
C GLU A 237 -11.67 17.92 10.19
N ILE A 238 -11.15 16.73 10.45
CA ILE A 238 -11.65 15.49 9.86
C ILE A 238 -12.26 14.64 10.96
N GLY A 239 -13.44 14.07 10.70
CA GLY A 239 -14.09 13.11 11.60
C GLY A 239 -13.58 11.69 11.40
N ASN A 240 -13.89 10.80 12.35
CA ASN A 240 -13.57 9.37 12.25
C ASN A 240 -14.36 8.65 11.14
N ASP A 241 -15.45 9.26 10.67
CA ASP A 241 -16.25 8.90 9.50
C ASP A 241 -15.68 9.46 8.19
N GLY A 242 -14.52 10.13 8.27
CA GLY A 242 -13.83 10.79 7.17
C GLY A 242 -14.50 12.06 6.64
N VAL A 243 -15.55 12.55 7.32
CA VAL A 243 -16.20 13.81 6.95
C VAL A 243 -15.28 14.97 7.34
N ILE A 244 -14.98 15.82 6.37
CA ILE A 244 -14.17 17.02 6.54
C ILE A 244 -15.09 18.19 6.81
N LYS A 245 -14.96 18.77 8.00
CA LYS A 245 -15.67 19.95 8.45
C LYS A 245 -14.71 21.13 8.44
N ALA A 246 -15.19 22.27 7.97
CA ALA A 246 -14.43 23.51 8.02
C ALA A 246 -15.29 24.62 8.61
N VAL A 247 -14.65 25.51 9.37
CA VAL A 247 -15.29 26.72 9.85
C VAL A 247 -14.96 27.84 8.87
N VAL A 248 -16.00 28.43 8.30
CA VAL A 248 -15.90 29.57 7.37
C VAL A 248 -16.58 30.79 7.96
N GLU A 249 -16.08 31.97 7.58
CA GLU A 249 -16.75 33.23 7.81
C GLU A 249 -17.78 33.46 6.71
N ALA A 250 -19.05 33.22 7.04
CA ALA A 250 -20.17 33.39 6.14
C ALA A 250 -20.79 34.78 6.30
N LYS A 251 -21.15 35.43 5.19
CA LYS A 251 -21.94 36.68 5.21
C LYS A 251 -23.43 36.33 5.24
N LYS A 252 -24.20 37.00 6.11
CA LYS A 252 -25.64 36.79 6.26
C LYS A 252 -26.45 37.14 4.99
N SER A 253 -25.93 38.02 4.14
CA SER A 253 -26.46 38.35 2.81
C SER A 253 -25.34 38.92 1.93
N ALA A 254 -25.47 38.86 0.61
CA ALA A 254 -24.45 39.36 -0.35
C ALA A 254 -24.09 40.85 -0.14
N SER A 255 -24.97 41.62 0.53
CA SER A 255 -24.77 43.04 0.85
C SER A 255 -24.43 43.32 2.32
N ASP A 256 -24.33 42.30 3.19
CA ASP A 256 -24.08 42.48 4.62
C ASP A 256 -22.57 42.33 4.94
N THR A 257 -22.07 43.19 5.81
CA THR A 257 -20.65 43.20 6.25
C THR A 257 -20.44 42.38 7.52
N SER A 258 -21.53 41.96 8.19
CA SER A 258 -21.45 41.09 9.36
C SER A 258 -21.15 39.65 8.95
N THR A 259 -19.96 39.16 9.34
CA THR A 259 -19.50 37.79 9.14
C THR A 259 -19.82 36.93 10.36
N THR A 260 -20.57 35.86 10.17
CA THR A 260 -20.83 34.84 11.20
C THR A 260 -20.03 33.59 10.92
N GLU A 261 -19.48 32.97 11.96
CA GLU A 261 -18.81 31.67 11.85
C GLU A 261 -19.85 30.58 11.63
N THR A 262 -19.69 29.79 10.57
CA THR A 262 -20.58 28.65 10.28
C THR A 262 -19.74 27.45 9.90
N THR A 263 -20.10 26.29 10.45
CA THR A 263 -19.47 25.02 10.11
C THR A 263 -20.09 24.48 8.83
N ILE A 264 -19.25 24.21 7.84
CA ILE A 264 -19.63 23.57 6.57
C ILE A 264 -18.89 22.25 6.41
N ILE A 265 -19.50 21.33 5.67
CA ILE A 265 -18.91 20.05 5.26
C ILE A 265 -18.35 20.22 3.85
N ILE A 266 -17.04 19.99 3.69
CA ILE A 266 -16.35 20.06 2.39
C ILE A 266 -16.53 18.75 1.61
N GLY A 267 -16.65 17.64 2.32
CA GLY A 267 -16.83 16.30 1.75
C GLY A 267 -16.24 15.21 2.63
N LYS A 268 -16.25 13.99 2.13
CA LYS A 268 -15.70 12.83 2.81
C LYS A 268 -14.46 12.32 2.08
N VAL A 269 -13.37 12.03 2.80
CA VAL A 269 -12.15 11.46 2.18
C VAL A 269 -12.46 10.09 1.59
N ALA A 270 -11.90 9.81 0.40
CA ALA A 270 -12.03 8.48 -0.21
C ALA A 270 -10.94 7.53 0.29
N VAL A 271 -11.35 6.32 0.68
CA VAL A 271 -10.42 5.24 1.01
C VAL A 271 -10.45 4.18 -0.07
N ALA A 272 -9.34 4.01 -0.78
CA ALA A 272 -9.14 2.96 -1.76
C ALA A 272 -8.80 1.63 -1.09
N SER A 273 -9.46 0.57 -1.55
CA SER A 273 -9.15 -0.81 -1.20
C SER A 273 -8.69 -1.57 -2.43
N PHE A 274 -7.79 -2.52 -2.21
CA PHE A 274 -7.20 -3.37 -3.24
C PHE A 274 -7.43 -4.82 -2.85
N GLN A 275 -7.80 -5.65 -3.82
CA GLN A 275 -7.89 -7.10 -3.61
C GLN A 275 -6.50 -7.69 -3.26
N ASN A 276 -5.44 -7.21 -3.90
CA ASN A 276 -4.07 -7.59 -3.59
C ASN A 276 -3.17 -6.35 -3.43
N GLN A 277 -2.85 -6.00 -2.19
CA GLN A 277 -1.99 -4.86 -1.87
C GLN A 277 -0.53 -5.11 -2.30
N GLY A 278 -0.08 -6.37 -2.35
CA GLY A 278 1.27 -6.73 -2.77
C GLY A 278 1.56 -6.47 -4.26
N GLY A 279 0.52 -6.22 -5.07
CA GLY A 279 0.66 -5.82 -6.47
C GLY A 279 0.94 -4.32 -6.67
N LEU A 280 0.92 -3.52 -5.60
CA LEU A 280 1.17 -2.08 -5.67
C LEU A 280 2.64 -1.78 -5.94
N THR A 281 2.90 -0.82 -6.81
CA THR A 281 4.26 -0.36 -7.10
C THR A 281 4.57 0.88 -6.26
N LYS A 282 5.71 0.91 -5.55
CA LYS A 282 6.17 2.11 -4.83
C LYS A 282 6.54 3.21 -5.83
N ALA A 283 6.01 4.41 -5.63
CA ALA A 283 6.22 5.57 -6.51
C ALA A 283 7.10 6.67 -5.88
N GLY A 284 7.66 6.42 -4.71
CA GLY A 284 8.41 7.41 -3.93
C GLY A 284 7.52 8.21 -2.97
N ASN A 285 8.11 9.00 -2.07
CA ASN A 285 7.39 9.88 -1.12
C ASN A 285 6.25 9.19 -0.33
N ASN A 286 6.42 7.91 0.03
CA ASN A 286 5.40 7.08 0.69
C ASN A 286 4.07 6.97 -0.09
N THR A 287 4.16 7.02 -1.42
CA THR A 287 3.05 6.79 -2.34
C THR A 287 3.22 5.49 -3.11
N PHE A 288 2.10 4.90 -3.49
CA PHE A 288 1.97 3.66 -4.25
C PHE A 288 1.12 3.93 -5.49
N ASN A 289 1.46 3.33 -6.62
CA ASN A 289 0.68 3.43 -7.84
C ASN A 289 0.08 2.06 -8.20
N ALA A 290 -1.08 2.10 -8.84
CA ALA A 290 -1.71 0.94 -9.47
C ALA A 290 -2.08 1.30 -10.91
N LYS A 291 -1.49 0.60 -11.87
CA LYS A 291 -1.73 0.79 -13.31
C LYS A 291 -2.52 -0.36 -13.91
N SER A 292 -3.07 -0.11 -15.10
CA SER A 292 -3.68 -1.15 -15.93
C SER A 292 -2.63 -2.22 -16.27
N GLY A 293 -2.82 -3.43 -15.78
CA GLY A 293 -1.86 -4.55 -15.93
C GLY A 293 -1.19 -5.00 -14.63
N ASP A 294 -1.24 -4.19 -13.57
CA ASP A 294 -0.69 -4.60 -12.27
C ASP A 294 -1.57 -5.67 -11.61
N ASN A 295 -0.92 -6.60 -10.89
CA ASN A 295 -1.56 -7.69 -10.16
C ASN A 295 -2.22 -7.23 -8.84
N THR A 296 -2.75 -6.00 -8.81
CA THR A 296 -3.48 -5.45 -7.66
C THR A 296 -4.92 -5.97 -7.55
N GLY A 297 -5.40 -6.63 -8.61
CA GLY A 297 -6.78 -7.09 -8.73
C GLY A 297 -7.78 -5.93 -8.92
N ALA A 298 -8.99 -6.13 -8.41
CA ALA A 298 -10.02 -5.09 -8.38
C ALA A 298 -9.62 -3.94 -7.44
N VAL A 299 -9.95 -2.71 -7.86
CA VAL A 299 -9.69 -1.48 -7.10
C VAL A 299 -10.99 -0.69 -7.03
N CYS A 300 -11.38 -0.33 -5.82
CA CYS A 300 -12.49 0.58 -5.59
C CYS A 300 -12.13 1.55 -4.46
N ALA A 301 -12.66 2.76 -4.55
CA ALA A 301 -12.58 3.75 -3.49
C ALA A 301 -13.96 3.94 -2.89
N SER A 302 -14.03 3.88 -1.56
CA SER A 302 -15.28 3.83 -0.81
C SER A 302 -15.27 4.83 0.32
N GLU A 303 -16.46 5.18 0.80
CA GLU A 303 -16.60 6.02 1.98
C GLU A 303 -16.10 5.28 3.23
N PRO A 304 -15.24 5.89 4.06
CA PRO A 304 -14.82 5.31 5.32
C PRO A 304 -15.99 5.08 6.28
N ALA A 305 -15.78 4.14 7.20
CA ALA A 305 -16.72 3.77 8.27
C ALA A 305 -18.13 3.30 7.80
N THR A 306 -18.28 2.92 6.52
CA THR A 306 -19.56 2.44 5.97
C THR A 306 -19.51 0.95 5.65
N GLY A 307 -20.17 0.12 6.44
CA GLY A 307 -20.20 -1.34 6.23
C GLY A 307 -18.84 -2.01 6.51
N ALA A 308 -18.26 -2.65 5.49
CA ALA A 308 -17.01 -3.42 5.62
C ALA A 308 -15.74 -2.60 5.35
N THR A 309 -15.86 -1.30 5.09
CA THR A 309 -14.72 -0.40 4.82
C THR A 309 -14.00 0.01 6.11
N PRO A 310 -12.68 0.23 6.08
CA PRO A 310 -11.95 0.72 7.25
C PRO A 310 -12.47 2.09 7.72
N SER A 311 -12.43 2.32 9.04
CA SER A 311 -12.72 3.63 9.64
C SER A 311 -11.46 4.50 9.68
N LEU A 312 -11.61 5.80 9.93
CA LEU A 312 -10.47 6.69 10.14
C LEU A 312 -10.30 7.01 11.63
N MET A 313 -9.07 7.28 12.04
CA MET A 313 -8.77 7.90 13.33
C MET A 313 -8.29 9.32 13.09
N ALA A 314 -9.12 10.29 13.47
CA ALA A 314 -8.81 11.71 13.34
C ALA A 314 -7.76 12.18 14.34
N GLY A 315 -6.86 13.06 13.91
CA GLY A 315 -5.74 13.59 14.68
C GLY A 315 -4.53 12.64 14.81
N TYR A 316 -4.59 11.46 14.19
CA TYR A 316 -3.51 10.48 14.22
C TYR A 316 -2.81 10.37 12.86
N VAL A 317 -1.54 9.99 12.88
CA VAL A 317 -0.76 9.62 11.70
C VAL A 317 -0.21 8.21 11.90
N GLU A 318 -0.24 7.40 10.84
CA GLU A 318 0.31 6.05 10.88
C GLU A 318 1.85 6.09 10.92
N GLY A 319 2.46 5.42 11.90
CA GLY A 319 3.92 5.27 11.97
C GLY A 319 4.46 4.26 10.96
N SER A 320 5.79 4.16 10.86
CA SER A 320 6.45 3.05 10.18
C SER A 320 6.12 1.73 10.88
N ASN A 321 5.94 0.64 10.15
CA ASN A 321 5.82 -0.71 10.73
C ASN A 321 7.18 -1.42 10.92
N THR A 322 8.28 -0.66 10.86
CA THR A 322 9.64 -1.21 11.04
C THR A 322 9.96 -1.36 12.53
N ASP A 323 10.38 -2.56 12.94
CA ASP A 323 10.92 -2.82 14.28
C ASP A 323 12.45 -2.88 14.25
N LEU A 324 13.10 -1.89 14.85
CA LEU A 324 14.56 -1.79 14.89
C LEU A 324 15.23 -3.01 15.52
N ALA A 325 14.67 -3.58 16.59
CA ALA A 325 15.31 -4.70 17.26
C ALA A 325 15.36 -5.92 16.35
N LYS A 326 14.27 -6.17 15.62
CA LYS A 326 14.18 -7.23 14.62
C LYS A 326 15.11 -6.96 13.44
N GLU A 327 15.09 -5.75 12.87
CA GLU A 327 15.93 -5.40 11.72
C GLU A 327 17.44 -5.48 12.05
N PHE A 328 17.87 -5.07 13.26
CA PHE A 328 19.27 -5.21 13.67
C PHE A 328 19.69 -6.68 13.86
N SER A 329 18.82 -7.52 14.43
CA SER A 329 19.07 -8.96 14.54
C SER A 329 19.20 -9.62 13.16
N ASP A 330 18.31 -9.26 12.24
CA ASP A 330 18.34 -9.75 10.86
C ASP A 330 19.55 -9.22 10.08
N MET A 331 19.99 -7.99 10.35
CA MET A 331 21.22 -7.42 9.78
C MET A 331 22.43 -8.23 10.21
N ILE A 332 22.59 -8.50 11.52
CA ILE A 332 23.71 -9.26 12.06
C ILE A 332 23.75 -10.67 11.45
N THR A 333 22.59 -11.32 11.35
CA THR A 333 22.48 -12.65 10.75
C THR A 333 22.85 -12.63 9.27
N THR A 334 22.39 -11.62 8.54
CA THR A 334 22.67 -11.47 7.10
C THR A 334 24.15 -11.13 6.85
N GLN A 335 24.76 -10.29 7.68
CA GLN A 335 26.18 -9.96 7.63
C GLN A 335 27.06 -11.19 7.91
N ARG A 336 26.70 -12.01 8.91
CA ARG A 336 27.39 -13.29 9.17
C ARG A 336 27.28 -14.25 7.98
N GLY A 337 26.12 -14.31 7.33
CA GLY A 337 25.93 -15.07 6.09
C GLY A 337 26.81 -14.59 4.94
N PHE A 338 26.89 -13.27 4.73
CA PHE A 338 27.79 -12.66 3.74
C PHE A 338 29.27 -12.99 4.00
N GLN A 339 29.71 -12.87 5.25
CA GLN A 339 31.09 -13.22 5.65
C GLN A 339 31.38 -14.71 5.46
N ALA A 340 30.42 -15.59 5.79
CA ALA A 340 30.56 -17.03 5.57
C ALA A 340 30.74 -17.38 4.09
N ASN A 341 29.93 -16.80 3.21
CA ASN A 341 30.04 -17.02 1.76
C ASN A 341 31.36 -16.47 1.19
N SER A 342 31.83 -15.34 1.71
CA SER A 342 33.13 -14.76 1.31
C SER A 342 34.29 -15.70 1.68
N LYS A 343 34.24 -16.33 2.88
CA LYS A 343 35.25 -17.32 3.30
C LYS A 343 35.26 -18.56 2.40
N ILE A 344 34.11 -19.02 1.89
CA ILE A 344 34.04 -20.17 0.96
C ILE A 344 34.81 -19.87 -0.34
N ILE A 345 34.74 -18.62 -0.82
CA ILE A 345 35.48 -18.19 -2.02
C ILE A 345 36.97 -18.21 -1.73
N THR A 346 37.41 -17.65 -0.60
CA THR A 346 38.83 -17.66 -0.19
C THR A 346 39.39 -19.08 -0.06
N VAL A 347 38.67 -19.98 0.61
CA VAL A 347 39.10 -21.39 0.75
C VAL A 347 39.15 -22.08 -0.62
N SER A 348 38.20 -21.78 -1.52
CA SER A 348 38.23 -22.35 -2.87
C SER A 348 39.42 -21.85 -3.69
N ASP A 349 39.83 -20.60 -3.50
CA ASP A 349 41.00 -20.00 -4.16
C ASP A 349 42.32 -20.59 -3.63
N GLU A 350 42.43 -20.80 -2.31
CA GLU A 350 43.58 -21.47 -1.69
C GLU A 350 43.78 -22.89 -2.27
N ILE A 351 42.71 -23.67 -2.41
CA ILE A 351 42.82 -25.02 -3.00
C ILE A 351 43.22 -24.94 -4.49
N LEU A 352 42.72 -23.95 -5.25
CA LEU A 352 43.15 -23.75 -6.63
C LEU A 352 44.64 -23.43 -6.72
N GLN A 353 45.14 -22.58 -5.81
CA GLN A 353 46.56 -22.24 -5.75
C GLN A 353 47.42 -23.47 -5.42
N GLU A 354 47.00 -24.31 -4.48
CA GLU A 354 47.68 -25.58 -4.18
C GLU A 354 47.69 -26.52 -5.41
N LEU A 355 46.56 -26.62 -6.12
CA LEU A 355 46.45 -27.43 -7.34
C LEU A 355 47.36 -26.94 -8.47
N VAL A 356 47.50 -25.63 -8.64
CA VAL A 356 48.42 -25.03 -9.62
C VAL A 356 49.87 -25.31 -9.25
N ASN A 357 50.20 -25.25 -7.96
CA ASN A 357 51.55 -25.54 -7.47
C ASN A 357 51.90 -27.03 -7.56
N MET A 358 50.93 -27.95 -7.53
CA MET A 358 51.17 -29.38 -7.79
C MET A 358 51.56 -29.71 -9.24
N LYS A 359 51.23 -28.84 -10.21
CA LYS A 359 51.58 -29.06 -11.62
C LYS A 359 53.02 -28.66 -11.95
N ARG A 360 53.64 -27.82 -11.12
CA ARG A 360 55.04 -27.39 -11.26
C ARG A 360 55.97 -28.40 -10.64
#